data_AF-A0A0M1HV48-F1
#
_entry.id   AF-A0A0M1HV48-F1
#
_cell.length_a   1.000
_cell.length_b   1.000
_cell.length_c   1.000
_cell.angle_alpha   90.00
_cell.angle_beta   90.00
_cell.angle_gamma   90.00
#
_symmetry.space_group_name_H-M   'P 1'
#
loop_
_entity.id
_entity.type
_entity.pdbx_description
1 polymer ?
#
loop_
_entity_poly.entity_id
_entity_poly.type
_entity_poly.pdbx_seq_one_letter_code
_entity_poly.pdbx_strand_id
1 'polypeptide(L)' 'MAKNSKFAITRGGWWPCEEKVLLSMLKDHYPVHRIAEVLQRDRMGVHAKINVMKRQGLIDMGVLAA' A
#
# COMPACT_ATOMS: atom_id res chain seq x y z
N MET A 1 22.69 12.28 22.63
CA MET A 1 21.94 12.42 21.37
C MET A 1 21.70 11.04 20.77
N ALA A 2 20.46 10.62 20.61
CA ALA A 2 20.06 9.56 19.66
C ALA A 2 18.54 9.65 19.46
N LYS A 3 18.08 10.48 18.52
CA LYS A 3 16.70 10.45 18.06
C LYS A 3 16.53 9.19 17.21
N ASN A 4 16.23 8.07 17.86
CA ASN A 4 15.85 6.84 17.18
C ASN A 4 14.46 7.07 16.57
N SER A 5 14.43 7.49 15.30
CA SER A 5 13.21 7.63 14.52
C SER A 5 12.65 6.23 14.24
N LYS A 6 12.05 5.62 15.26
CA LYS A 6 11.11 4.53 15.08
C LYS A 6 9.93 5.11 14.31
N PHE A 7 9.99 5.05 12.98
CA PHE A 7 8.81 5.25 12.15
C PHE A 7 7.70 4.43 12.79
N ALA A 8 6.64 5.11 13.22
CA ALA A 8 5.53 4.47 13.89
C ALA A 8 4.88 3.55 12.86
N ILE A 9 5.26 2.28 12.86
CA ILE A 9 4.58 1.27 12.07
C ILE A 9 3.13 1.37 12.50
N THR A 10 2.26 1.85 11.61
CA THR A 10 0.82 1.95 11.87
C THR A 10 0.28 0.53 12.05
N ARG A 11 0.24 0.08 13.31
CA ARG A 11 -0.38 -1.18 13.72
C ARG A 11 -1.87 -0.91 13.87
N GLY A 12 -2.60 -1.05 12.77
CA GLY A 12 -4.04 -0.81 12.70
C GLY A 12 -4.64 -1.18 11.34
N GLY A 13 -5.96 -1.12 11.23
CA GLY A 13 -6.68 -1.31 9.98
C GLY A 13 -6.19 -0.35 8.88
N TRP A 14 -6.52 -0.66 7.63
CA TRP A 14 -6.30 0.27 6.52
C TRP A 14 -7.36 1.36 6.58
N TRP A 15 -6.93 2.62 6.53
CA TRP A 15 -7.84 3.75 6.45
C TRP A 15 -8.37 3.87 5.02
N PRO A 16 -9.63 4.30 4.82
CA PRO A 16 -10.19 4.48 3.48
C PRO A 16 -9.36 5.43 2.59
N CYS A 17 -8.66 6.40 3.19
CA CYS A 17 -7.74 7.28 2.47
C CYS A 17 -6.47 6.56 2.01
N GLU A 18 -5.85 5.72 2.85
CA GLU A 18 -4.67 4.91 2.48
C GLU A 18 -5.02 3.94 1.34
N GLU A 19 -6.23 3.37 1.37
CA GLU A 19 -6.72 2.48 0.31
C GLU A 19 -6.86 3.22 -1.03
N LYS A 20 -7.41 4.43 -1.03
CA LYS A 20 -7.51 5.26 -2.24
C LYS A 20 -6.12 5.61 -2.80
N VAL A 21 -5.17 5.98 -1.93
CA VAL A 21 -3.79 6.27 -2.34
C VAL A 21 -3.13 5.02 -2.90
N LEU A 22 -3.28 3.86 -2.24
CA LEU A 22 -2.79 2.58 -2.74
C LEU A 22 -3.33 2.27 -4.14
N LEU A 23 -4.64 2.40 -4.35
CA LEU A 23 -5.27 2.15 -5.64
C LEU A 23 -4.78 3.11 -6.73
N SER A 24 -4.66 4.41 -6.41
CA SER A 24 -4.13 5.40 -7.36
C SER A 24 -2.69 5.09 -7.73
N MET A 25 -1.83 4.81 -6.74
CA MET A 25 -0.43 4.51 -7.01
C MET A 25 -0.24 3.18 -7.75
N LEU A 26 -1.09 2.19 -7.48
CA LEU A 26 -1.09 0.95 -8.24
C LEU A 26 -1.49 1.22 -9.70
N LYS A 27 -2.53 2.01 -9.94
CA LYS A 27 -2.97 2.43 -11.29
C LYS A 27 -1.86 3.17 -12.06
N ASP A 28 -1.07 3.97 -11.36
CA ASP A 28 0.09 4.68 -11.94
C ASP A 28 1.34 3.78 -12.06
N HIS A 29 1.19 2.46 -11.87
CA HIS A 29 2.26 1.45 -11.96
C HIS A 29 3.45 1.69 -11.01
N TYR A 30 3.23 2.35 -9.87
CA TYR A 30 4.29 2.49 -8.88
C TYR A 30 4.64 1.13 -8.25
N PRO A 31 5.93 0.88 -8.00
CA PRO A 31 6.34 -0.36 -7.37
C PRO A 31 5.98 -0.36 -5.88
N VAL A 32 5.70 -1.55 -5.35
CA VAL A 32 5.21 -1.73 -3.96
C VAL A 32 6.15 -1.15 -2.90
N HIS A 33 7.47 -1.15 -3.12
CA HIS A 33 8.42 -0.54 -2.19
C HIS A 33 8.20 0.97 -2.03
N ARG A 34 7.91 1.67 -3.14
CA ARG A 34 7.67 3.11 -3.13
C ARG A 34 6.32 3.45 -2.52
N ILE A 35 5.32 2.62 -2.78
CA ILE A 35 4.00 2.72 -2.14
C ILE A 35 4.13 2.56 -0.61
N ALA A 36 4.90 1.57 -0.16
CA ALA A 36 5.15 1.32 1.26
C ALA A 36 5.83 2.51 1.94
N GLU A 37 6.80 3.16 1.28
CA GLU A 37 7.43 4.38 1.77
C GLU A 37 6.45 5.55 1.91
N VAL A 38 5.60 5.78 0.89
CA VAL A 38 4.61 6.87 0.90
C VAL A 38 3.53 6.65 1.96
N LEU A 39 3.03 5.42 2.08
CA LEU A 39 2.03 5.06 3.08
C LEU A 39 2.62 4.85 4.47
N GLN A 40 3.95 4.95 4.62
CA GLN A 40 4.67 4.64 5.86
C GLN A 40 4.29 3.27 6.46
N ARG A 41 3.99 2.30 5.59
CA ARG A 41 3.59 0.94 5.96
C ARG A 41 4.69 -0.06 5.65
N ASP A 42 4.63 -1.20 6.33
CA ASP A 42 5.49 -2.32 6.00
C ASP A 42 5.16 -2.90 4.62
N ARG A 43 6.19 -3.31 3.88
CA ARG A 43 6.03 -3.88 2.52
C ARG A 43 5.12 -5.11 2.54
N MET A 44 5.23 -5.96 3.56
CA MET A 44 4.36 -7.13 3.69
C MET A 44 2.91 -6.73 3.93
N GLY A 45 2.68 -5.65 4.69
CA GLY A 45 1.35 -5.09 4.91
C GLY A 45 0.68 -4.61 3.62
N VAL A 46 1.46 -3.97 2.74
CA VAL A 46 0.99 -3.54 1.41
C VAL A 46 0.67 -4.74 0.52
N HIS A 47 1.56 -5.74 0.45
CA HIS A 47 1.30 -6.96 -0.32
C HIS A 47 0.06 -7.72 0.17
N ALA A 48 -0.10 -7.86 1.49
CA ALA A 48 -1.28 -8.47 2.08
C ALA A 48 -2.56 -7.72 1.70
N LYS A 49 -2.53 -6.39 1.74
CA LYS A 49 -3.70 -5.57 1.36
C LYS A 49 -4.04 -5.69 -0.12
N ILE A 50 -3.04 -5.65 -1.00
CA ILE A 50 -3.22 -5.88 -2.43
C ILE A 50 -3.90 -7.23 -2.67
N ASN A 51 -3.45 -8.28 -1.99
CA ASN A 51 -4.07 -9.61 -2.10
C ASN A 51 -5.53 -9.64 -1.60
N VAL A 52 -5.85 -8.92 -0.53
CA VAL A 52 -7.24 -8.79 -0.05
C VAL A 52 -8.10 -8.05 -1.08
N MET A 53 -7.62 -6.92 -1.59
CA MET A 53 -8.34 -6.13 -2.61
C MET A 53 -8.54 -6.91 -3.92
N LYS A 54 -7.56 -7.74 -4.32
CA LYS A 54 -7.69 -8.68 -5.44
C LYS A 54 -8.82 -9.70 -5.20
N ARG A 55 -8.87 -10.30 -4.00
CA ARG A 55 -9.96 -11.24 -3.63
C ARG A 55 -11.34 -10.57 -3.61
N GLN A 56 -11.39 -9.27 -3.32
CA GLN A 56 -12.62 -8.47 -3.32
C GLN A 56 -13.02 -7.98 -4.72
N GLY A 57 -12.21 -8.20 -5.76
CA GLY A 57 -12.46 -7.72 -7.12
C GLY A 57 -12.29 -6.20 -7.29
N LEU A 58 -11.64 -5.52 -6.33
CA LEU A 58 -11.38 -4.07 -6.39
C LEU A 58 -10.19 -3.71 -7.29
N ILE A 59 -9.32 -4.67 -7.57
CA ILE A 59 -8.16 -4.53 -8.45
C ILE A 59 -8.27 -5.58 -9.54
N ASP A 60 -8.60 -5.14 -10.74
CA ASP A 60 -8.57 -5.99 -11.94
C ASP A 60 -7.20 -5.87 -12.62
N MET A 61 -6.49 -6.99 -12.74
CA MET A 61 -5.15 -7.06 -13.35
C MET A 61 -5.18 -6.77 -14.87
N GLY A 62 -6.35 -6.52 -15.47
CA GLY A 62 -6.47 -6.14 -16.89
C GLY A 62 -6.06 -4.69 -17.20
N VAL A 63 -6.05 -3.78 -16.23
CA VAL A 63 -5.72 -2.35 -16.47
C VAL A 63 -4.22 -2.07 -16.35
N LEU A 64 -3.44 -2.95 -15.72
CA LEU A 64 -1.99 -2.79 -15.54
C LEU A 64 -1.15 -3.43 -16.66
N ALA A 65 -1.80 -3.89 -17.74
CA ALA A 65 -1.14 -4.55 -18.86
C ALA A 65 -1.35 -3.83 -20.20
N ALA A 66 -1.97 -2.65 -20.21
CA ALA A 66 -2.20 -1.83 -21.40
C ALA A 66 -1.24 -0.65 -21.48
#